data_AF-A0A2G4I3U7-F1
#
_entry.id   AF-A0A2G4I3U7-F1
#
_cell.length_a   1.000
_cell.length_b   1.000
_cell.length_c   1.000
_cell.angle_alpha   90.00
_cell.angle_beta   90.00
_cell.angle_gamma   90.00
#
_symmetry.space_group_name_H-M   'P 1'
#
loop_
_entity.id
_entity.type
_entity.pdbx_description
1 polymer ?
#
loop_
_entity_poly.entity_id
_entity_poly.type
_entity_poly.pdbx_seq_one_letter_code
_entity_poly.pdbx_strand_id
1 'polypeptide(L)'
;MILRSSTLLNSRIYLLFLILFMGGVKLSFAQPELSSWILNPGTAKGYAGILSNVQKVQYSDNFIYITAACIPGYDIGPWKGNPNTPANQNFQFKITRKPVVNLGNPTAIGGGHIGVFSNGVSIFNASDAQSYLNQKVWNRNAYYWEGPSFDTCLGHPAPNGEYHHHVSPKCLYNHNDTMHHSPIIGYAFDGFPIYGACAYAKTNGQGAIRLMRSSFKLKSMVTRTNGPAIGPSYPLGCYMEDYEFVDGSGDLDKRNGRFCITPDYPNGIYCYFATLDEKHIPSFPYVPYTSYYGMVTAGNMGPGSGHNSPTETVTTYTGSTSVIEKPNETVLHIWPNPSSTGWVIGGLSAKTHSRVFCTINNAQGQKVYHTDIAFDPLNPTIHIPVLQMGIYWIEVCDEKDLVFRSRIVAD
;
A
#
# COMPACT_ATOMS: atom_id res chain seq x y z
N MET A 1 70.65 -49.01 -37.71
CA MET A 1 69.54 -49.84 -38.21
C MET A 1 68.25 -49.10 -37.84
N ILE A 2 67.45 -48.70 -38.85
CA ILE A 2 66.05 -48.17 -38.79
C ILE A 2 65.94 -46.69 -38.31
N LEU A 3 65.80 -45.67 -39.20
CA LEU A 3 64.58 -45.11 -39.89
C LEU A 3 63.55 -44.53 -38.89
N ARG A 4 62.96 -43.31 -38.93
CA ARG A 4 62.52 -42.30 -39.93
C ARG A 4 62.20 -40.96 -39.19
N SER A 5 62.39 -39.78 -39.81
CA SER A 5 61.38 -38.80 -40.34
C SER A 5 60.23 -38.43 -39.37
N SER A 6 59.85 -37.17 -39.07
CA SER A 6 59.42 -36.10 -40.00
C SER A 6 59.18 -34.73 -39.32
N THR A 7 59.59 -33.68 -40.02
CA THR A 7 59.07 -32.29 -40.22
C THR A 7 57.75 -31.76 -39.60
N LEU A 8 57.78 -30.43 -39.35
CA LEU A 8 56.70 -29.40 -39.35
C LEU A 8 55.79 -29.37 -38.09
N LEU A 9 55.30 -28.25 -37.54
CA LEU A 9 54.86 -26.99 -38.13
C LEU A 9 54.75 -25.90 -37.03
N ASN A 10 55.11 -24.66 -37.35
CA ASN A 10 54.72 -23.46 -36.60
C ASN A 10 53.19 -23.36 -36.47
N SER A 11 52.68 -23.16 -35.26
CA SER A 11 51.38 -22.51 -35.08
C SER A 11 51.37 -21.69 -33.80
N ARG A 12 51.29 -20.36 -33.98
CA ARG A 12 51.06 -19.40 -32.91
C ARG A 12 49.62 -19.56 -32.43
N ILE A 13 49.45 -20.02 -31.21
CA ILE A 13 48.15 -20.05 -30.53
C ILE A 13 47.83 -18.61 -30.11
N TYR A 14 46.92 -17.96 -30.81
CA TYR A 14 46.26 -16.75 -30.34
C TYR A 14 45.23 -17.16 -29.29
N LEU A 15 45.55 -16.92 -28.02
CA LEU A 15 44.61 -17.08 -26.91
C LEU A 15 43.61 -15.90 -26.95
N LEU A 16 42.46 -16.09 -27.61
CA LEU A 16 41.33 -15.18 -27.49
C LEU A 16 40.77 -15.28 -26.06
N PHE A 17 41.01 -14.25 -25.24
CA PHE A 17 40.26 -14.04 -24.00
C PHE A 17 38.82 -13.66 -24.36
N LEU A 18 37.91 -14.62 -24.32
CA LEU A 18 36.47 -14.38 -24.32
C LEU A 18 36.12 -13.85 -22.92
N ILE A 19 36.12 -12.53 -22.74
CA ILE A 19 35.56 -11.90 -21.54
C ILE A 19 34.05 -12.11 -21.61
N LEU A 20 33.54 -13.14 -20.93
CA LEU A 20 32.12 -13.25 -20.63
C LEU A 20 31.76 -12.07 -19.72
N PHE A 21 31.19 -11.01 -20.30
CA PHE A 21 30.41 -10.04 -19.56
C PHE A 21 29.19 -10.77 -18.99
N MET A 22 29.32 -11.36 -17.80
CA MET A 22 28.16 -11.65 -16.96
C MET A 22 27.56 -10.30 -16.56
N GLY A 23 26.71 -9.76 -17.42
CA GLY A 23 25.82 -8.66 -17.05
C GLY A 23 24.96 -9.13 -15.88
N GLY A 24 25.28 -8.66 -14.68
CA GLY A 24 24.49 -8.95 -13.49
C GLY A 24 23.06 -8.50 -13.74
N VAL A 25 22.13 -9.44 -13.84
CA VAL A 25 20.70 -9.16 -13.82
C VAL A 25 20.43 -8.52 -12.47
N LYS A 26 20.25 -7.19 -12.43
CA LYS A 26 19.69 -6.53 -11.25
C LYS A 26 18.25 -7.02 -11.14
N LEU A 27 18.02 -7.97 -10.23
CA LEU A 27 16.68 -8.31 -9.79
C LEU A 27 16.05 -7.02 -9.23
N SER A 28 15.11 -6.44 -9.96
CA SER A 28 14.29 -5.35 -9.45
C SER A 28 13.35 -5.95 -8.41
N PHE A 29 13.62 -5.71 -7.13
CA PHE A 29 12.69 -6.06 -6.07
C PHE A 29 11.44 -5.19 -6.21
N ALA A 30 10.27 -5.74 -5.92
CA ALA A 30 9.06 -4.94 -5.75
C ALA A 30 9.37 -3.79 -4.78
N GLN A 31 8.84 -2.60 -5.06
CA GLN A 31 8.95 -1.41 -4.21
C GLN A 31 7.53 -1.04 -3.77
N PRO A 32 6.93 -1.81 -2.84
CA PRO A 32 5.53 -1.61 -2.44
C PRO A 32 5.29 -0.18 -1.95
N GLU A 33 6.30 0.41 -1.31
CA GLU A 33 6.26 1.77 -0.81
C GLU A 33 6.05 2.81 -1.93
N LEU A 34 6.44 2.51 -3.17
CA LEU A 34 6.18 3.35 -4.34
C LEU A 34 4.88 2.99 -5.06
N SER A 35 4.49 1.70 -5.10
CA SER A 35 3.38 1.23 -5.93
C SER A 35 2.03 1.10 -5.22
N SER A 36 1.96 1.25 -3.89
CA SER A 36 0.71 1.08 -3.13
C SER A 36 -0.28 2.25 -3.22
N TRP A 37 0.05 3.33 -3.91
CA TRP A 37 -0.77 4.55 -3.95
C TRP A 37 -1.79 4.54 -5.08
N ILE A 38 -3.01 5.02 -4.80
CA ILE A 38 -4.02 5.32 -5.80
C ILE A 38 -3.68 6.67 -6.42
N LEU A 39 -2.99 6.66 -7.55
CA LEU A 39 -2.50 7.86 -8.21
C LEU A 39 -3.59 8.51 -9.09
N ASN A 40 -3.78 9.82 -8.96
CA ASN A 40 -4.61 10.66 -9.81
C ASN A 40 -3.84 11.96 -10.14
N PRO A 41 -3.07 11.99 -11.23
CA PRO A 41 -2.20 13.13 -11.55
C PRO A 41 -2.92 14.42 -11.97
N GLY A 42 -4.27 14.48 -11.95
CA GLY A 42 -4.94 15.78 -12.01
C GLY A 42 -6.32 15.85 -12.69
N THR A 43 -6.97 14.73 -13.01
CA THR A 43 -8.26 14.76 -13.74
C THR A 43 -9.45 14.36 -12.89
N ALA A 44 -9.30 13.35 -12.01
CA ALA A 44 -10.41 12.91 -11.19
C ALA A 44 -10.65 13.88 -10.03
N LYS A 45 -11.94 14.16 -9.79
CA LYS A 45 -12.40 15.03 -8.70
C LYS A 45 -13.32 14.22 -7.80
N GLY A 46 -13.28 14.50 -6.51
CA GLY A 46 -14.18 13.94 -5.50
C GLY A 46 -15.12 15.02 -4.97
N TYR A 47 -15.31 15.03 -3.65
CA TYR A 47 -16.17 15.97 -2.95
C TYR A 47 -15.90 17.44 -3.34
N ALA A 48 -16.98 18.19 -3.56
CA ALA A 48 -16.95 19.61 -3.92
C ALA A 48 -16.05 19.97 -5.13
N GLY A 49 -15.80 19.02 -6.04
CA GLY A 49 -14.96 19.25 -7.22
C GLY A 49 -13.46 19.40 -6.93
N ILE A 50 -13.02 19.02 -5.73
CA ILE A 50 -11.60 18.99 -5.33
C ILE A 50 -10.94 17.74 -5.94
N LEU A 51 -9.66 17.82 -6.32
CA LEU A 51 -8.91 16.66 -6.82
C LEU A 51 -8.92 15.53 -5.80
N SER A 52 -9.20 14.31 -6.26
CA SER A 52 -9.26 13.12 -5.39
C SER A 52 -7.99 12.29 -5.44
N ASN A 53 -7.83 11.40 -4.47
CA ASN A 53 -6.71 10.46 -4.33
C ASN A 53 -5.33 11.16 -4.22
N VAL A 54 -4.23 10.43 -4.48
CA VAL A 54 -2.87 10.98 -4.45
C VAL A 54 -2.56 11.68 -5.76
N GLN A 55 -2.24 12.97 -5.74
CA GLN A 55 -1.91 13.73 -6.96
C GLN A 55 -0.50 13.44 -7.48
N LYS A 56 0.45 13.18 -6.59
CA LYS A 56 1.84 12.99 -6.98
C LYS A 56 2.59 12.17 -5.94
N VAL A 57 3.37 11.21 -6.41
CA VAL A 57 4.33 10.45 -5.62
C VAL A 57 5.71 10.83 -6.12
N GLN A 58 6.57 11.36 -5.26
CA GLN A 58 7.99 11.60 -5.58
C GLN A 58 8.86 10.81 -4.61
N TYR A 59 10.06 10.42 -5.02
CA TYR A 59 10.93 9.63 -4.16
C TYR A 59 12.40 9.94 -4.36
N SER A 60 13.18 9.70 -3.31
CA SER A 60 14.64 9.62 -3.30
C SER A 60 15.05 8.21 -2.87
N ASP A 61 16.33 8.00 -2.57
CA ASP A 61 16.82 6.75 -1.97
C ASP A 61 16.31 6.52 -0.54
N ASN A 62 15.87 7.58 0.14
CA ASN A 62 15.54 7.57 1.57
C ASN A 62 14.06 7.81 1.85
N PHE A 63 13.39 8.64 1.04
CA PHE A 63 12.05 9.12 1.33
C PHE A 63 11.12 9.05 0.12
N ILE A 64 9.82 9.04 0.41
CA ILE A 64 8.72 9.21 -0.52
C ILE A 64 7.91 10.41 -0.06
N TYR A 65 7.53 11.24 -1.02
CA TYR A 65 6.73 12.43 -0.83
C TYR A 65 5.37 12.22 -1.51
N ILE A 66 4.31 12.22 -0.71
CA ILE A 66 2.93 11.95 -1.14
C ILE A 66 2.17 13.26 -1.14
N THR A 67 1.91 13.81 -2.33
CA THR A 67 1.09 15.01 -2.50
C THR A 67 -0.38 14.61 -2.62
N ALA A 68 -1.23 15.12 -1.74
CA ALA A 68 -2.66 14.81 -1.71
C ALA A 68 -3.49 15.99 -1.22
N ALA A 69 -4.67 16.18 -1.81
CA ALA A 69 -5.67 17.14 -1.34
C ALA A 69 -6.43 16.67 -0.08
N CYS A 70 -6.18 15.42 0.36
CA CYS A 70 -6.90 14.74 1.44
C CYS A 70 -8.38 14.44 1.11
N ILE A 71 -8.70 14.23 -0.16
CA ILE A 71 -10.04 13.86 -0.65
C ILE A 71 -9.97 12.50 -1.33
N PRO A 72 -10.77 11.49 -0.93
CA PRO A 72 -10.78 10.19 -1.57
C PRO A 72 -11.50 10.22 -2.93
N GLY A 73 -11.28 9.19 -3.75
CA GLY A 73 -11.98 8.99 -5.03
C GLY A 73 -13.39 8.41 -4.92
N TYR A 74 -13.79 7.93 -3.74
CA TYR A 74 -15.16 7.51 -3.45
C TYR A 74 -16.01 8.66 -2.88
N ASP A 75 -17.32 8.52 -2.95
CA ASP A 75 -18.26 9.50 -2.40
C ASP A 75 -18.17 9.57 -0.87
N ILE A 76 -18.20 10.79 -0.33
CA ILE A 76 -18.13 11.06 1.11
C ILE A 76 -19.25 11.99 1.56
N GLY A 77 -19.57 11.92 2.85
CA GLY A 77 -20.74 12.58 3.42
C GLY A 77 -22.07 11.89 3.04
N PRO A 78 -23.19 12.41 3.54
CA PRO A 78 -23.29 13.48 4.53
C PRO A 78 -22.79 13.04 5.93
N TRP A 79 -22.38 14.02 6.76
CA TRP A 79 -21.92 13.78 8.13
C TRP A 79 -22.96 14.27 9.14
N LYS A 80 -23.76 13.35 9.68
CA LYS A 80 -24.88 13.71 10.55
C LYS A 80 -24.37 14.37 11.85
N GLY A 81 -24.71 15.65 12.05
CA GLY A 81 -24.32 16.38 13.27
C GLY A 81 -22.87 16.87 13.29
N ASN A 82 -22.11 16.70 12.20
CA ASN A 82 -20.83 17.37 12.02
C ASN A 82 -21.05 18.60 11.12
N PRO A 83 -20.79 19.83 11.61
CA PRO A 83 -20.99 21.05 10.82
C PRO A 83 -19.84 21.34 9.85
N ASN A 84 -18.74 20.60 9.93
CA ASN A 84 -17.54 20.86 9.14
C ASN A 84 -17.69 20.28 7.72
N THR A 85 -16.89 20.83 6.79
CA THR A 85 -16.83 20.37 5.40
C THR A 85 -15.39 20.07 5.00
N PRO A 86 -15.13 18.99 4.22
CA PRO A 86 -13.81 18.73 3.69
C PRO A 86 -13.31 19.86 2.81
N ALA A 87 -12.03 20.18 2.95
CA ALA A 87 -11.32 21.18 2.16
C ALA A 87 -10.01 20.60 1.65
N ASN A 88 -9.50 21.17 0.56
CA ASN A 88 -8.19 20.80 0.04
C ASN A 88 -7.11 21.14 1.07
N GLN A 89 -6.49 20.11 1.63
CA GLN A 89 -5.44 20.28 2.62
C GLN A 89 -4.07 20.58 2.00
N ASN A 90 -3.86 20.35 0.69
CA ASN A 90 -2.56 20.56 0.03
C ASN A 90 -1.39 19.89 0.79
N PHE A 91 -1.60 18.65 1.22
CA PHE A 91 -0.58 17.89 1.95
C PHE A 91 0.54 17.44 1.02
N GLN A 92 1.73 17.35 1.61
CA GLN A 92 2.86 16.60 1.13
C GLN A 92 3.48 15.83 2.31
N PHE A 93 3.03 14.58 2.50
CA PHE A 93 3.56 13.70 3.53
C PHE A 93 4.90 13.12 3.12
N LYS A 94 5.80 12.91 4.09
CA LYS A 94 7.16 12.37 3.87
C LYS A 94 7.33 11.04 4.60
N ILE A 95 7.43 9.93 3.86
CA ILE A 95 7.53 8.57 4.40
C ILE A 95 8.93 8.03 4.16
N THR A 96 9.55 7.39 5.16
CA THR A 96 10.85 6.72 4.95
C THR A 96 10.67 5.44 4.14
N ARG A 97 11.56 5.20 3.17
CA ARG A 97 11.55 4.01 2.31
C ARG A 97 12.19 2.80 2.97
N LYS A 98 13.04 3.04 3.97
CA LYS A 98 13.82 2.01 4.65
C LYS A 98 13.51 2.13 6.15
N PRO A 99 12.31 1.76 6.58
CA PRO A 99 11.91 1.91 7.97
C PRO A 99 12.85 1.11 8.88
N VAL A 100 13.31 1.76 9.95
CA VAL A 100 14.23 1.17 10.93
C VAL A 100 13.52 1.07 12.25
N VAL A 101 13.64 -0.10 12.91
CA VAL A 101 13.18 -0.32 14.28
C VAL A 101 13.73 0.74 15.22
N ASN A 102 12.85 1.29 16.07
CA ASN A 102 13.30 2.11 17.18
C ASN A 102 13.68 1.21 18.37
N LEU A 103 14.98 1.08 18.64
CA LEU A 103 15.51 0.35 19.80
C LEU A 103 15.60 1.19 21.07
N GLY A 104 15.31 2.49 20.98
CA GLY A 104 15.31 3.42 22.10
C GLY A 104 13.92 3.59 22.72
N ASN A 105 13.65 4.81 23.19
CA ASN A 105 12.33 5.16 23.74
C ASN A 105 11.29 5.17 22.61
N PRO A 106 10.17 4.42 22.74
CA PRO A 106 9.11 4.41 21.73
C PRO A 106 8.51 5.80 21.54
N THR A 107 8.34 6.22 20.29
CA THR A 107 7.61 7.44 19.95
C THR A 107 6.11 7.17 20.08
N ALA A 108 5.45 7.84 21.03
CA ALA A 108 4.00 7.68 21.23
C ALA A 108 3.20 8.14 20.01
N ILE A 109 2.08 7.46 19.74
CA ILE A 109 1.10 7.92 18.75
C ILE A 109 0.39 9.16 19.31
N GLY A 110 0.63 10.32 18.70
CA GLY A 110 0.04 11.60 19.09
C GLY A 110 -1.38 11.80 18.54
N GLY A 111 -1.96 12.97 18.82
CA GLY A 111 -3.19 13.42 18.15
C GLY A 111 -2.92 13.96 16.74
N GLY A 112 -3.99 14.15 15.96
CA GLY A 112 -3.91 14.50 14.55
C GLY A 112 -3.63 13.27 13.66
N HIS A 113 -3.11 13.50 12.46
CA HIS A 113 -2.75 12.41 11.57
C HIS A 113 -1.53 11.64 12.11
N ILE A 114 -1.57 10.31 11.92
CA ILE A 114 -0.56 9.35 12.39
C ILE A 114 0.02 8.51 11.25
N GLY A 115 -0.59 8.63 10.07
CA GLY A 115 -0.24 7.99 8.83
C GLY A 115 -1.12 8.52 7.70
N VAL A 116 -0.94 7.94 6.51
CA VAL A 116 -1.68 8.30 5.31
C VAL A 116 -2.16 7.03 4.60
N PHE A 117 -3.43 7.00 4.22
CA PHE A 117 -3.98 5.92 3.40
C PHE A 117 -3.52 6.01 1.95
N SER A 118 -3.65 4.93 1.20
CA SER A 118 -3.19 4.81 -0.20
C SER A 118 -3.85 5.81 -1.15
N ASN A 119 -5.00 6.36 -0.77
CA ASN A 119 -5.68 7.46 -1.47
C ASN A 119 -5.30 8.86 -0.97
N GLY A 120 -4.31 9.00 -0.09
CA GLY A 120 -3.88 10.30 0.42
C GLY A 120 -4.75 10.90 1.52
N VAL A 121 -5.75 10.17 2.04
CA VAL A 121 -6.56 10.57 3.19
C VAL A 121 -5.80 10.31 4.50
N SER A 122 -5.94 11.23 5.45
CA SER A 122 -5.31 11.13 6.76
C SER A 122 -5.87 9.99 7.62
N ILE A 123 -4.96 9.33 8.35
CA ILE A 123 -5.28 8.35 9.39
C ILE A 123 -5.17 9.05 10.73
N PHE A 124 -6.23 9.11 11.54
CA PHE A 124 -6.18 9.61 12.91
C PHE A 124 -6.15 8.44 13.89
N ASN A 125 -5.67 8.68 15.12
CA ASN A 125 -5.65 7.66 16.16
C ASN A 125 -7.08 7.38 16.71
N ALA A 126 -7.22 6.46 17.67
CA ALA A 126 -8.53 6.11 18.25
C ALA A 126 -9.19 7.20 19.14
N SER A 127 -8.56 8.36 19.34
CA SER A 127 -9.03 9.43 20.21
C SER A 127 -9.73 10.54 19.42
N ASP A 128 -10.80 11.11 19.98
CA ASP A 128 -11.42 12.36 19.50
C ASP A 128 -10.75 13.62 20.10
N ALA A 129 -9.59 13.46 20.75
CA ALA A 129 -8.84 14.47 21.49
C ALA A 129 -9.56 15.08 22.72
N GLN A 130 -10.71 14.54 23.14
CA GLN A 130 -11.43 14.94 24.35
C GLN A 130 -11.21 13.93 25.48
N SER A 131 -11.39 14.38 26.73
CA SER A 131 -11.33 13.51 27.91
C SER A 131 -12.36 13.90 28.95
N TYR A 132 -12.71 12.96 29.83
CA TYR A 132 -13.61 13.26 30.94
C TYR A 132 -13.06 14.42 31.79
N LEU A 133 -13.86 15.48 31.92
CA LEU A 133 -13.52 16.71 32.64
C LEU A 133 -12.16 17.33 32.24
N ASN A 134 -11.69 17.10 31.00
CA ASN A 134 -10.39 17.56 30.50
C ASN A 134 -9.18 17.12 31.33
N GLN A 135 -9.29 16.01 32.06
CA GLN A 135 -8.23 15.52 32.95
C GLN A 135 -7.19 14.65 32.23
N LYS A 136 -7.43 14.24 30.97
CA LYS A 136 -6.57 13.36 30.17
C LYS A 136 -6.31 11.97 30.78
N VAL A 137 -7.15 11.54 31.71
CA VAL A 137 -7.11 10.19 32.33
C VAL A 137 -8.04 9.22 31.58
N TRP A 138 -9.25 9.68 31.25
CA TRP A 138 -10.24 8.92 30.48
C TRP A 138 -10.47 9.64 29.16
N ASN A 139 -9.74 9.22 28.14
CA ASN A 139 -9.74 9.81 26.81
C ASN A 139 -10.80 9.13 25.95
N ARG A 140 -11.64 9.94 25.31
CA ARG A 140 -12.83 9.47 24.59
C ARG A 140 -12.42 8.67 23.35
N ASN A 141 -13.07 7.52 23.16
CA ASN A 141 -12.93 6.68 21.99
C ASN A 141 -13.73 7.28 20.83
N ALA A 142 -13.05 7.75 19.77
CA ALA A 142 -13.67 8.44 18.65
C ALA A 142 -14.78 7.61 17.99
N TYR A 143 -14.59 6.29 17.87
CA TYR A 143 -15.60 5.43 17.24
C TYR A 143 -16.93 5.43 18.00
N TYR A 144 -16.90 5.51 19.33
CA TYR A 144 -18.13 5.60 20.14
C TYR A 144 -18.73 7.02 20.08
N TRP A 145 -17.89 8.03 20.28
CA TRP A 145 -18.33 9.40 20.53
C TRP A 145 -18.61 10.22 19.26
N GLU A 146 -17.82 10.00 18.21
CA GLU A 146 -17.93 10.69 16.94
C GLU A 146 -18.51 9.80 15.84
N GLY A 147 -18.59 8.49 16.06
CA GLY A 147 -19.17 7.52 15.13
C GLY A 147 -20.54 7.91 14.55
N PRO A 148 -21.48 8.49 15.33
CA PRO A 148 -22.75 8.99 14.77
C PRO A 148 -22.61 10.08 13.71
N SER A 149 -21.44 10.73 13.63
CA SER A 149 -21.10 11.79 12.68
C SER A 149 -20.29 11.32 11.48
N PHE A 150 -19.85 10.05 11.46
CA PHE A 150 -19.13 9.50 10.32
C PHE A 150 -20.07 9.32 9.11
N ASP A 151 -19.51 9.41 7.91
CA ASP A 151 -20.22 9.04 6.69
C ASP A 151 -20.30 7.51 6.52
N THR A 152 -20.91 7.06 5.42
CA THR A 152 -21.05 5.63 5.08
C THR A 152 -19.72 4.91 4.90
N CYS A 153 -18.63 5.66 4.67
CA CYS A 153 -17.27 5.15 4.53
C CYS A 153 -16.47 5.18 5.83
N LEU A 154 -17.10 5.62 6.94
CA LEU A 154 -16.55 5.72 8.30
C LEU A 154 -15.52 6.84 8.50
N GLY A 155 -15.57 7.89 7.68
CA GLY A 155 -14.75 9.09 7.85
C GLY A 155 -15.57 10.35 8.11
N HIS A 156 -14.91 11.42 8.54
CA HIS A 156 -15.52 12.74 8.71
C HIS A 156 -14.48 13.88 8.64
N PRO A 157 -14.91 15.14 8.39
CA PRO A 157 -14.03 16.30 8.41
C PRO A 157 -13.82 16.86 9.82
N ALA A 158 -12.56 17.22 10.12
CA ALA A 158 -12.19 18.05 11.25
C ALA A 158 -12.53 19.54 10.99
N PRO A 159 -12.49 20.43 12.01
CA PRO A 159 -12.79 21.87 11.85
C PRO A 159 -11.91 22.62 10.83
N ASN A 160 -10.69 22.12 10.56
CA ASN A 160 -9.79 22.65 9.52
C ASN A 160 -10.12 22.12 8.11
N GLY A 161 -11.17 21.31 7.96
CA GLY A 161 -11.57 20.66 6.72
C GLY A 161 -10.75 19.41 6.36
N GLU A 162 -9.92 18.90 7.26
CA GLU A 162 -9.18 17.65 7.03
C GLU A 162 -10.14 16.46 7.16
N TYR A 163 -10.46 15.81 6.04
CA TYR A 163 -11.19 14.55 6.04
C TYR A 163 -10.29 13.41 6.47
N HIS A 164 -10.71 12.61 7.44
CA HIS A 164 -9.89 11.56 8.03
C HIS A 164 -10.74 10.39 8.54
N HIS A 165 -10.07 9.28 8.87
CA HIS A 165 -10.69 8.14 9.55
C HIS A 165 -9.94 7.84 10.84
N HIS A 166 -10.70 7.54 11.89
CA HIS A 166 -10.18 6.95 13.13
C HIS A 166 -10.14 5.42 13.09
N VAL A 167 -10.83 4.83 12.11
CA VAL A 167 -11.09 3.39 11.99
C VAL A 167 -10.71 2.84 10.62
N SER A 168 -10.87 1.53 10.42
CA SER A 168 -10.69 0.90 9.11
C SER A 168 -11.54 1.60 8.04
N PRO A 169 -10.94 2.15 6.97
CA PRO A 169 -11.66 2.93 5.96
C PRO A 169 -12.49 2.00 5.07
N LYS A 170 -13.79 1.95 5.32
CA LYS A 170 -14.70 0.93 4.76
C LYS A 170 -14.70 0.88 3.22
N CYS A 171 -14.56 2.04 2.59
CA CYS A 171 -14.65 2.21 1.13
C CYS A 171 -13.29 2.19 0.42
N LEU A 172 -12.18 2.07 1.14
CA LEU A 172 -10.85 2.11 0.53
C LEU A 172 -10.41 0.76 -0.07
N TYR A 173 -10.86 -0.34 0.53
CA TYR A 173 -10.50 -1.69 0.12
C TYR A 173 -11.69 -2.64 0.32
N ASN A 174 -11.65 -3.80 -0.34
CA ASN A 174 -12.65 -4.84 -0.14
C ASN A 174 -12.43 -5.55 1.21
N HIS A 175 -13.02 -5.00 2.27
CA HIS A 175 -12.95 -5.58 3.61
C HIS A 175 -13.72 -6.90 3.76
N ASN A 176 -14.57 -7.26 2.79
CA ASN A 176 -15.29 -8.54 2.77
C ASN A 176 -14.48 -9.65 2.10
N ASP A 177 -13.34 -9.32 1.46
CA ASP A 177 -12.43 -10.35 0.95
C ASP A 177 -11.69 -11.02 2.11
N THR A 178 -12.21 -12.19 2.47
CA THR A 178 -11.64 -13.06 3.51
C THR A 178 -10.81 -14.20 2.92
N MET A 179 -10.69 -14.26 1.59
CA MET A 179 -9.98 -15.33 0.87
C MET A 179 -8.56 -14.93 0.48
N HIS A 180 -8.26 -13.63 0.44
CA HIS A 180 -6.93 -13.12 0.12
C HIS A 180 -6.32 -12.29 1.24
N HIS A 181 -4.98 -12.25 1.27
CA HIS A 181 -4.27 -11.29 2.12
C HIS A 181 -4.69 -9.88 1.69
N SER A 182 -5.04 -9.04 2.67
CA SER A 182 -5.43 -7.66 2.38
C SER A 182 -4.29 -6.89 1.72
N PRO A 183 -4.60 -5.88 0.88
CA PRO A 183 -3.58 -5.01 0.31
C PRO A 183 -2.99 -4.08 1.38
N ILE A 184 -1.85 -3.46 1.06
CA ILE A 184 -1.39 -2.27 1.77
C ILE A 184 -2.41 -1.16 1.52
N ILE A 185 -3.04 -0.68 2.58
CA ILE A 185 -4.04 0.39 2.53
C ILE A 185 -3.45 1.74 2.92
N GLY A 186 -2.21 1.79 3.41
CA GLY A 186 -1.54 3.03 3.82
C GLY A 186 -0.18 2.78 4.47
N TYR A 187 0.43 3.87 4.96
CA TYR A 187 1.69 3.82 5.70
C TYR A 187 1.60 4.69 6.96
N ALA A 188 2.17 4.17 8.05
CA ALA A 188 2.41 4.95 9.25
C ALA A 188 3.65 5.86 9.05
N PHE A 189 3.78 6.93 9.84
CA PHE A 189 4.89 7.89 9.67
C PHE A 189 6.27 7.39 10.10
N ASP A 190 6.36 6.19 10.67
CA ASP A 190 7.62 5.47 10.85
C ASP A 190 8.04 4.65 9.61
N GLY A 191 7.25 4.70 8.53
CA GLY A 191 7.51 4.06 7.25
C GLY A 191 7.06 2.61 7.12
N PHE A 192 6.51 2.01 8.18
CA PHE A 192 5.98 0.65 8.11
C PHE A 192 4.58 0.64 7.47
N PRO A 193 4.26 -0.38 6.65
CA PRO A 193 2.99 -0.46 5.95
C PRO A 193 1.83 -0.78 6.90
N ILE A 194 0.65 -0.31 6.52
CA ILE A 194 -0.62 -0.62 7.16
C ILE A 194 -1.44 -1.45 6.17
N TYR A 195 -1.79 -2.67 6.56
CA TYR A 195 -2.63 -3.58 5.79
C TYR A 195 -4.10 -3.48 6.18
N GLY A 196 -5.00 -3.91 5.29
CA GLY A 196 -6.39 -4.21 5.65
C GLY A 196 -6.51 -5.40 6.63
N ALA A 197 -7.73 -5.78 6.97
CA ALA A 197 -7.99 -6.66 8.12
C ALA A 197 -7.57 -8.14 7.98
N CYS A 198 -7.34 -8.65 6.77
CA CYS A 198 -7.05 -10.06 6.52
C CYS A 198 -5.57 -10.32 6.25
N ALA A 199 -5.02 -11.38 6.85
CA ALA A 199 -3.65 -11.83 6.60
C ALA A 199 -3.48 -13.34 6.82
N TYR A 200 -2.30 -13.86 6.49
CA TYR A 200 -1.94 -15.24 6.78
C TYR A 200 -2.04 -15.55 8.27
N ALA A 201 -2.56 -16.73 8.63
CA ALA A 201 -2.72 -17.10 10.02
C ALA A 201 -1.38 -17.15 10.78
N LYS A 202 -0.30 -17.60 10.11
CA LYS A 202 1.05 -17.68 10.65
C LYS A 202 1.92 -16.53 10.15
N THR A 203 2.86 -16.08 10.97
CA THR A 203 3.78 -14.98 10.66
C THR A 203 4.79 -15.31 9.57
N ASN A 204 5.02 -16.60 9.25
CA ASN A 204 5.92 -17.05 8.19
C ASN A 204 5.26 -17.05 6.79
N GLY A 205 4.13 -16.38 6.60
CA GLY A 205 3.45 -16.28 5.31
C GLY A 205 2.66 -17.54 4.92
N GLN A 206 2.31 -18.39 5.90
CA GLN A 206 1.60 -19.65 5.68
C GLN A 206 0.29 -19.73 6.48
N GLY A 207 -0.51 -20.74 6.18
CA GLY A 207 -1.80 -21.00 6.81
C GLY A 207 -2.96 -20.27 6.11
N ALA A 208 -4.17 -20.52 6.57
CA ALA A 208 -5.37 -19.90 6.01
C ALA A 208 -5.34 -18.37 6.17
N ILE A 209 -6.02 -17.67 5.26
CA ILE A 209 -6.34 -16.26 5.44
C ILE A 209 -7.39 -16.14 6.54
N ARG A 210 -7.22 -15.16 7.43
CA ARG A 210 -8.18 -14.83 8.48
C ARG A 210 -8.10 -13.36 8.86
N LEU A 211 -9.15 -12.86 9.51
CA LEU A 211 -9.12 -11.56 10.18
C LEU A 211 -8.04 -11.53 11.27
N MET A 212 -7.21 -10.49 11.26
CA MET A 212 -6.23 -10.24 12.31
C MET A 212 -6.94 -9.69 13.54
N ARG A 213 -6.82 -10.40 14.67
CA ARG A 213 -7.47 -10.00 15.92
C ARG A 213 -6.58 -9.09 16.72
N SER A 214 -7.13 -7.96 17.15
CA SER A 214 -6.51 -7.10 18.16
C SER A 214 -6.30 -7.89 19.47
N SER A 215 -5.21 -7.58 20.17
CA SER A 215 -4.95 -8.07 21.52
C SER A 215 -5.48 -7.13 22.61
N PHE A 216 -6.27 -6.11 22.23
CA PHE A 216 -7.00 -5.27 23.17
C PHE A 216 -8.37 -5.85 23.47
N LYS A 217 -8.72 -5.88 24.75
CA LYS A 217 -10.02 -6.36 25.24
C LYS A 217 -10.65 -5.33 26.14
N LEU A 218 -11.98 -5.34 26.15
CA LEU A 218 -12.73 -4.54 27.11
C LEU A 218 -12.47 -5.08 28.53
N LYS A 219 -12.11 -4.19 29.46
CA LYS A 219 -11.88 -4.54 30.86
C LYS A 219 -13.17 -5.05 31.51
N SER A 220 -13.05 -6.07 32.36
CA SER A 220 -14.13 -6.50 33.23
C SER A 220 -14.11 -5.69 34.54
N MET A 221 -14.54 -4.43 34.48
CA MET A 221 -14.55 -3.52 35.62
C MET A 221 -15.96 -2.97 35.91
N VAL A 222 -16.22 -2.67 37.18
CA VAL A 222 -17.49 -2.08 37.64
C VAL A 222 -17.39 -0.61 38.01
N THR A 223 -16.16 -0.09 38.15
CA THR A 223 -15.87 1.32 38.46
C THR A 223 -14.65 1.81 37.69
N ARG A 224 -14.64 3.11 37.37
CA ARG A 224 -13.49 3.82 36.81
C ARG A 224 -12.79 4.61 37.89
N THR A 225 -11.49 4.37 38.11
CA THR A 225 -10.69 5.23 39.02
C THR A 225 -10.54 6.61 38.40
N ASN A 226 -10.94 7.67 39.11
CA ASN A 226 -10.93 9.06 38.62
C ASN A 226 -11.69 9.24 37.29
N GLY A 227 -12.75 8.46 37.07
CA GLY A 227 -13.57 8.53 35.85
C GLY A 227 -15.06 8.52 36.16
N PRO A 228 -15.90 8.67 35.13
CA PRO A 228 -17.35 8.64 35.32
C PRO A 228 -17.82 7.24 35.68
N ALA A 229 -18.93 7.18 36.43
CA ALA A 229 -19.61 5.92 36.74
C ALA A 229 -19.96 5.15 35.45
N ILE A 230 -19.76 3.83 35.48
CA ILE A 230 -20.13 2.95 34.36
C ILE A 230 -21.65 2.81 34.37
N GLY A 231 -22.29 3.13 33.24
CA GLY A 231 -23.74 3.11 33.12
C GLY A 231 -24.20 3.63 31.76
N PRO A 232 -25.51 3.87 31.56
CA PRO A 232 -26.06 4.23 30.25
C PRO A 232 -25.43 5.48 29.61
N SER A 233 -25.03 6.47 30.40
CA SER A 233 -24.38 7.68 29.90
C SER A 233 -22.91 7.46 29.51
N TYR A 234 -22.23 6.54 30.18
CA TYR A 234 -20.81 6.24 30.00
C TYR A 234 -20.58 4.71 30.05
N PRO A 235 -21.08 3.96 29.05
CA PRO A 235 -20.93 2.51 29.03
C PRO A 235 -19.46 2.13 28.86
N LEU A 236 -19.10 0.88 29.15
CA LEU A 236 -17.76 0.38 28.81
C LEU A 236 -17.54 0.45 27.30
N GLY A 237 -16.36 0.93 26.90
CA GLY A 237 -15.92 1.06 25.51
C GLY A 237 -16.04 2.49 24.98
N CYS A 238 -16.68 3.40 25.73
CA CYS A 238 -16.73 4.81 25.35
C CYS A 238 -15.41 5.55 25.63
N TYR A 239 -14.55 5.03 26.49
CA TYR A 239 -13.19 5.55 26.68
C TYR A 239 -12.14 4.55 26.20
N MET A 240 -11.02 5.05 25.70
CA MET A 240 -9.92 4.19 25.26
C MET A 240 -9.36 3.36 26.43
N GLU A 241 -9.33 3.93 27.64
CA GLU A 241 -8.86 3.26 28.85
C GLU A 241 -9.85 2.22 29.39
N ASP A 242 -11.04 2.08 28.79
CA ASP A 242 -11.90 0.91 29.04
C ASP A 242 -11.31 -0.36 28.43
N TYR A 243 -10.34 -0.24 27.52
CA TYR A 243 -9.63 -1.36 26.94
C TYR A 243 -8.30 -1.61 27.66
N GLU A 244 -7.89 -2.87 27.71
CA GLU A 244 -6.57 -3.30 28.15
C GLU A 244 -5.90 -4.16 27.10
N PHE A 245 -4.59 -4.02 26.96
CA PHE A 245 -3.78 -4.93 26.17
C PHE A 245 -3.56 -6.22 26.96
N VAL A 246 -3.94 -7.35 26.37
CA VAL A 246 -3.69 -8.69 26.93
C VAL A 246 -2.82 -9.44 25.94
N ASP A 247 -1.54 -9.62 26.29
CA ASP A 247 -0.57 -10.28 25.42
C ASP A 247 -1.02 -11.70 25.03
N GLY A 248 -0.79 -12.06 23.76
CA GLY A 248 -1.20 -13.34 23.19
C GLY A 248 -2.71 -13.56 23.07
N SER A 249 -3.54 -12.57 23.40
CA SER A 249 -5.00 -12.73 23.37
C SER A 249 -5.60 -12.57 21.97
N GLY A 250 -4.90 -11.87 21.08
CA GLY A 250 -5.16 -11.75 19.65
C GLY A 250 -3.93 -12.15 18.83
N ASP A 251 -3.84 -11.62 17.62
CA ASP A 251 -2.77 -11.91 16.65
C ASP A 251 -1.77 -10.74 16.53
N LEU A 252 -2.08 -9.60 17.14
CA LEU A 252 -1.35 -8.33 17.01
C LEU A 252 -0.77 -7.87 18.36
N ASP A 253 0.34 -7.15 18.32
CA ASP A 253 0.98 -6.57 19.49
C ASP A 253 0.23 -5.32 20.01
N LYS A 254 0.77 -4.68 21.06
CA LYS A 254 0.19 -3.47 21.66
C LYS A 254 0.12 -2.27 20.72
N ARG A 255 0.80 -2.30 19.57
CA ARG A 255 0.78 -1.25 18.54
C ARG A 255 -0.19 -1.54 17.42
N ASN A 256 -0.96 -2.63 17.54
CA ASN A 256 -1.86 -3.13 16.51
C ASN A 256 -1.12 -3.60 15.24
N GLY A 257 0.06 -4.21 15.42
CA GLY A 257 0.83 -4.77 14.32
C GLY A 257 1.56 -6.06 14.70
N ARG A 258 2.31 -6.60 13.76
CA ARG A 258 3.21 -7.75 13.99
C ARG A 258 4.28 -7.82 12.91
N PHE A 259 5.37 -8.53 13.20
CA PHE A 259 6.31 -8.96 12.16
C PHE A 259 5.77 -10.19 11.43
N CYS A 260 5.65 -10.12 10.11
CA CYS A 260 5.28 -11.26 9.30
C CYS A 260 5.75 -11.14 7.85
N ILE A 261 5.81 -12.29 7.17
CA ILE A 261 5.94 -12.38 5.71
C ILE A 261 4.59 -12.06 5.07
N THR A 262 4.61 -11.17 4.08
CA THR A 262 3.44 -10.75 3.31
C THR A 262 3.71 -10.91 1.81
N PRO A 263 2.68 -10.83 0.93
CA PRO A 263 2.90 -10.88 -0.51
C PRO A 263 3.85 -9.78 -1.02
N ASP A 264 3.81 -8.60 -0.42
CA ASP A 264 4.64 -7.45 -0.82
C ASP A 264 6.06 -7.49 -0.21
N TYR A 265 6.21 -8.10 0.97
CA TYR A 265 7.47 -8.22 1.70
C TYR A 265 7.79 -9.70 1.99
N PRO A 266 8.31 -10.44 0.99
CA PRO A 266 8.57 -11.88 1.11
C PRO A 266 9.68 -12.23 2.11
N ASN A 267 10.55 -11.27 2.44
CA ASN A 267 11.58 -11.40 3.48
C ASN A 267 11.07 -11.06 4.89
N GLY A 268 9.79 -10.70 5.01
CA GLY A 268 9.19 -10.26 6.25
C GLY A 268 9.40 -8.77 6.53
N ILE A 269 8.39 -8.16 7.14
CA ILE A 269 8.44 -6.80 7.66
C ILE A 269 7.55 -6.70 8.89
N TYR A 270 7.83 -5.75 9.77
CA TYR A 270 6.80 -5.32 10.71
C TYR A 270 5.72 -4.55 9.96
N CYS A 271 4.46 -4.83 10.24
CA CYS A 271 3.36 -4.12 9.62
C CYS A 271 2.20 -3.97 10.60
N TYR A 272 1.44 -2.89 10.43
CA TYR A 272 0.23 -2.64 11.17
C TYR A 272 -0.97 -3.17 10.41
N PHE A 273 -2.08 -3.36 11.11
CA PHE A 273 -3.33 -3.85 10.51
C PHE A 273 -4.49 -2.94 10.90
N ALA A 274 -5.38 -2.68 9.95
CA ALA A 274 -6.72 -2.27 10.27
C ALA A 274 -7.45 -3.44 10.93
N THR A 275 -8.20 -3.21 12.02
CA THR A 275 -8.84 -4.30 12.76
C THR A 275 -10.35 -4.23 12.71
N LEU A 276 -10.96 -5.37 12.38
CA LEU A 276 -12.41 -5.59 12.33
C LEU A 276 -12.78 -6.80 13.18
N ASP A 277 -14.00 -6.84 13.72
CA ASP A 277 -14.57 -8.03 14.34
C ASP A 277 -15.14 -9.01 13.30
N GLU A 278 -15.67 -10.14 13.74
CA GLU A 278 -16.25 -11.17 12.86
C GLU A 278 -17.45 -10.69 12.04
N LYS A 279 -18.06 -9.56 12.42
CA LYS A 279 -19.15 -8.90 11.70
C LYS A 279 -18.63 -7.79 10.77
N HIS A 280 -17.32 -7.68 10.61
CA HIS A 280 -16.64 -6.66 9.84
C HIS A 280 -16.90 -5.23 10.38
N ILE A 281 -17.13 -5.10 11.68
CA ILE A 281 -17.26 -3.83 12.39
C ILE A 281 -15.90 -3.44 12.97
N PRO A 282 -15.49 -2.16 12.94
CA PRO A 282 -14.25 -1.70 13.57
C PRO A 282 -14.04 -2.25 14.97
N SER A 283 -12.89 -2.88 15.18
CA SER A 283 -12.46 -3.44 16.46
C SER A 283 -11.27 -2.66 17.01
N PHE A 284 -11.35 -2.22 18.27
CA PHE A 284 -10.32 -1.38 18.90
C PHE A 284 -8.94 -2.05 18.89
N PRO A 285 -7.85 -1.34 18.54
CA PRO A 285 -7.73 0.11 18.39
C PRO A 285 -7.85 0.61 16.94
N TYR A 286 -8.40 -0.22 16.05
CA TYR A 286 -8.77 0.06 14.66
C TYR A 286 -7.61 0.26 13.67
N VAL A 287 -6.57 0.99 14.06
CA VAL A 287 -5.38 1.39 13.26
C VAL A 287 -4.15 1.41 14.21
N PRO A 288 -2.92 1.86 13.82
CA PRO A 288 -1.78 1.89 14.73
C PRO A 288 -2.08 2.61 16.06
N TYR A 289 -1.60 2.05 17.17
CA TYR A 289 -1.94 2.53 18.51
C TYR A 289 -0.74 2.50 19.47
N THR A 290 -0.85 3.15 20.63
CA THR A 290 0.18 3.33 21.67
C THR A 290 1.46 4.04 21.22
N SER A 291 2.22 3.46 20.30
CA SER A 291 3.51 3.97 19.82
C SER A 291 3.83 3.44 18.43
N TYR A 292 4.65 4.17 17.70
CA TYR A 292 5.28 3.67 16.49
C TYR A 292 6.27 2.53 16.82
N TYR A 293 6.47 1.63 15.86
CA TYR A 293 7.45 0.55 15.91
C TYR A 293 8.83 1.06 15.45
N GLY A 294 8.85 1.91 14.43
CA GLY A 294 10.05 2.47 13.85
C GLY A 294 10.41 3.87 14.33
N MET A 295 11.55 4.35 13.82
CA MET A 295 11.96 5.74 13.93
C MET A 295 11.03 6.63 13.09
N VAL A 296 10.43 7.64 13.71
CA VAL A 296 9.53 8.56 13.03
C VAL A 296 10.30 9.73 12.44
N THR A 297 10.04 10.04 11.17
CA THR A 297 10.63 11.21 10.53
C THR A 297 9.85 12.48 10.88
N ALA A 298 10.54 13.54 11.26
CA ALA A 298 9.91 14.83 11.55
C ALA A 298 9.22 15.45 10.33
N GLY A 299 8.12 16.18 10.58
CA GLY A 299 7.40 16.99 9.58
C GLY A 299 5.95 16.54 9.30
N ASN A 300 5.59 15.31 9.67
CA ASN A 300 4.22 14.79 9.48
C ASN A 300 3.37 14.78 10.76
N MET A 301 3.86 15.27 11.90
CA MET A 301 3.09 15.19 13.15
C MET A 301 2.98 16.56 13.80
N GLY A 302 1.84 16.80 14.43
CA GLY A 302 1.54 18.03 15.16
C GLY A 302 0.72 19.05 14.35
N PRO A 303 0.36 20.19 14.97
CA PRO A 303 -0.44 21.22 14.33
C PRO A 303 0.22 21.79 13.07
N GLY A 304 -0.52 21.88 11.97
CA GLY A 304 -0.02 22.42 10.70
C GLY A 304 1.08 21.59 10.03
N SER A 305 1.21 20.31 10.40
CA SER A 305 2.17 19.39 9.80
C SER A 305 1.65 18.78 8.49
N GLY A 306 2.44 17.92 7.85
CA GLY A 306 2.05 17.28 6.59
C GLY A 306 2.32 18.12 5.35
N HIS A 307 3.16 19.15 5.44
CA HIS A 307 3.56 20.03 4.31
C HIS A 307 5.07 20.01 4.10
N ASN A 308 5.64 18.81 3.94
CA ASN A 308 7.07 18.68 3.69
C ASN A 308 7.37 19.18 2.28
N SER A 309 8.51 19.84 2.08
CA SER A 309 9.07 20.09 0.74
C SER A 309 10.34 19.25 0.58
N PRO A 310 10.61 18.62 -0.57
CA PRO A 310 11.81 17.81 -0.73
C PRO A 310 13.03 18.74 -0.74
N THR A 311 13.99 18.47 0.13
CA THR A 311 15.27 19.18 0.19
C THR A 311 16.39 18.43 -0.56
N GLU A 312 16.05 17.30 -1.17
CA GLU A 312 16.93 16.40 -1.89
C GLU A 312 16.42 16.20 -3.33
N THR A 313 17.29 15.68 -4.20
CA THR A 313 16.88 15.32 -5.56
C THR A 313 15.86 14.19 -5.50
N VAL A 314 14.68 14.43 -6.07
CA VAL A 314 13.59 13.45 -6.12
C VAL A 314 13.19 13.14 -7.55
N THR A 315 12.76 11.90 -7.78
CA THR A 315 12.16 11.42 -9.02
C THR A 315 10.65 11.29 -8.82
N THR A 316 9.86 11.74 -9.81
CA THR A 316 8.41 11.52 -9.79
C THR A 316 8.10 10.08 -10.21
N TYR A 317 7.35 9.36 -9.38
CA TYR A 317 6.82 8.06 -9.72
C TYR A 317 5.58 8.22 -10.61
N THR A 318 5.64 7.65 -11.81
CA THR A 318 4.60 7.78 -12.84
C THR A 318 3.65 6.58 -12.91
N GLY A 319 3.69 5.67 -11.93
CA GLY A 319 2.88 4.45 -11.94
C GLY A 319 3.42 3.34 -12.85
N SER A 320 4.47 3.63 -13.63
CA SER A 320 5.20 2.63 -14.41
C SER A 320 6.30 2.03 -13.54
N THR A 321 6.11 0.82 -13.04
CA THR A 321 7.23 -0.07 -12.67
C THR A 321 7.93 -0.63 -13.92
N SER A 322 7.87 0.09 -15.04
CA SER A 322 8.75 -0.17 -16.16
C SER A 322 10.17 -0.06 -15.62
N VAL A 323 10.89 -1.17 -15.64
CA VAL A 323 12.33 -1.13 -15.88
C VAL A 323 12.51 -0.14 -17.02
N ILE A 324 13.45 0.80 -16.89
CA ILE A 324 13.82 1.68 -18.00
C ILE A 324 14.24 0.76 -19.15
N GLU A 325 13.32 0.48 -20.06
CA GLU A 325 13.68 0.01 -21.37
C GLU A 325 14.27 1.21 -22.11
N LYS A 326 15.27 0.90 -22.93
CA LYS A 326 15.98 1.85 -23.79
C LYS A 326 15.04 2.96 -24.26
N PRO A 327 15.49 4.23 -24.25
CA PRO A 327 14.76 5.27 -24.95
C PRO A 327 14.81 4.89 -26.43
N ASN A 328 13.73 4.32 -26.95
CA ASN A 328 13.26 4.45 -28.32
C ASN A 328 11.87 3.80 -28.47
N GLU A 329 10.87 4.68 -28.43
CA GLU A 329 9.69 4.70 -29.32
C GLU A 329 8.49 3.74 -29.16
N THR A 330 8.28 3.01 -28.06
CA THR A 330 6.94 2.39 -27.85
C THR A 330 6.53 2.33 -26.39
N VAL A 331 5.49 3.08 -26.03
CA VAL A 331 4.84 2.98 -24.72
C VAL A 331 3.62 2.08 -24.87
N LEU A 332 3.69 0.88 -24.30
CA LEU A 332 2.55 -0.04 -24.28
C LEU A 332 1.66 0.21 -23.07
N HIS A 333 0.35 0.24 -23.32
CA HIS A 333 -0.68 0.41 -22.31
C HIS A 333 -1.57 -0.84 -22.26
N ILE A 334 -2.03 -1.22 -21.06
CA ILE A 334 -3.00 -2.30 -20.86
C ILE A 334 -4.23 -1.74 -20.15
N TRP A 335 -5.41 -2.02 -20.68
CA TRP A 335 -6.68 -1.64 -20.05
C TRP A 335 -7.83 -2.58 -20.41
N PRO A 336 -8.85 -2.71 -19.55
CA PRO A 336 -8.86 -2.27 -18.14
C PRO A 336 -8.00 -3.22 -17.27
N ASN A 337 -7.47 -2.74 -16.15
CA ASN A 337 -6.75 -3.60 -15.20
C ASN A 337 -7.06 -3.12 -13.76
N PRO A 338 -7.83 -3.85 -12.95
CA PRO A 338 -8.34 -5.23 -13.16
C PRO A 338 -9.36 -5.41 -14.31
N SER A 339 -9.62 -6.66 -14.73
CA SER A 339 -10.66 -7.00 -15.74
C SER A 339 -11.23 -8.41 -15.63
N SER A 340 -12.55 -8.52 -15.86
CA SER A 340 -13.35 -9.76 -15.91
C SER A 340 -13.75 -10.13 -17.34
N THR A 341 -13.49 -9.24 -18.30
CA THR A 341 -13.89 -9.38 -19.71
C THR A 341 -12.69 -9.47 -20.65
N GLY A 342 -11.49 -9.64 -20.09
CA GLY A 342 -10.22 -9.66 -20.83
C GLY A 342 -9.56 -8.30 -20.92
N TRP A 343 -8.40 -8.22 -21.56
CA TRP A 343 -7.61 -6.98 -21.64
C TRP A 343 -7.38 -6.59 -23.10
N VAL A 344 -7.23 -5.29 -23.30
CA VAL A 344 -6.70 -4.71 -24.53
C VAL A 344 -5.31 -4.18 -24.22
N ILE A 345 -4.32 -4.62 -25.00
CA ILE A 345 -3.01 -3.99 -25.07
C ILE A 345 -3.03 -3.08 -26.28
N GLY A 346 -2.59 -1.83 -26.14
CA GLY A 346 -2.41 -0.94 -27.29
C GLY A 346 -1.23 0.01 -27.13
N GLY A 347 -0.94 0.75 -28.20
CA GLY A 347 0.23 1.63 -28.28
C GLY A 347 1.41 1.03 -29.06
N LEU A 348 1.24 -0.09 -29.77
CA LEU A 348 2.29 -0.64 -30.63
C LEU A 348 2.49 0.26 -31.87
N SER A 349 3.69 0.82 -32.05
CA SER A 349 4.02 1.65 -33.21
C SER A 349 4.37 0.78 -34.43
N ALA A 350 3.79 1.11 -35.59
CA ALA A 350 3.94 0.37 -36.84
C ALA A 350 5.34 0.38 -37.48
N LYS A 351 6.30 1.10 -36.90
CA LYS A 351 7.59 1.35 -37.56
C LYS A 351 8.70 0.36 -37.22
N THR A 352 8.54 -0.53 -36.24
CA THR A 352 9.70 -1.25 -35.67
C THR A 352 9.62 -2.77 -35.59
N HIS A 353 8.46 -3.42 -35.77
CA HIS A 353 8.33 -4.86 -35.46
C HIS A 353 7.55 -5.65 -36.51
N SER A 354 8.16 -6.71 -37.06
CA SER A 354 7.55 -7.64 -38.02
C SER A 354 6.65 -8.69 -37.37
N ARG A 355 6.94 -9.08 -36.12
CA ARG A 355 6.20 -10.14 -35.40
C ARG A 355 6.37 -10.02 -33.89
N VAL A 356 5.25 -9.94 -33.17
CA VAL A 356 5.24 -9.80 -31.71
C VAL A 356 4.61 -11.03 -31.06
N PHE A 357 5.18 -11.49 -29.95
CA PHE A 357 4.70 -12.61 -29.15
C PHE A 357 4.17 -12.10 -27.82
N CYS A 358 2.98 -12.54 -27.42
CA CYS A 358 2.45 -12.27 -26.09
C CYS A 358 2.41 -13.57 -25.29
N THR A 359 2.92 -13.55 -24.07
CA THR A 359 2.92 -14.67 -23.12
C THR A 359 2.33 -14.20 -21.80
N ILE A 360 1.49 -15.01 -21.17
CA ILE A 360 0.95 -14.73 -19.84
C ILE A 360 1.30 -15.88 -18.91
N ASN A 361 1.87 -15.54 -17.76
CA ASN A 361 2.23 -16.48 -16.71
C ASN A 361 1.34 -16.22 -15.47
N ASN A 362 0.86 -17.26 -14.81
CA ASN A 362 0.16 -17.14 -13.53
C ASN A 362 1.12 -16.79 -12.38
N ALA A 363 0.59 -16.59 -11.18
CA ALA A 363 1.38 -16.28 -9.98
C ALA A 363 2.45 -17.35 -9.65
N GLN A 364 2.27 -18.59 -10.09
CA GLN A 364 3.22 -19.70 -9.94
C GLN A 364 4.28 -19.74 -11.06
N GLY A 365 4.27 -18.79 -12.00
CA GLY A 365 5.18 -18.74 -13.14
C GLY A 365 4.84 -19.71 -14.27
N GLN A 366 3.67 -20.37 -14.21
CA GLN A 366 3.22 -21.27 -15.27
C GLN A 366 2.61 -20.46 -16.41
N LYS A 367 3.04 -20.75 -17.64
CA LYS A 367 2.47 -20.16 -18.85
C LYS A 367 1.03 -20.61 -19.04
N VAL A 368 0.10 -19.68 -18.99
CA VAL A 368 -1.35 -19.91 -19.16
C VAL A 368 -1.87 -19.44 -20.51
N TYR A 369 -1.14 -18.55 -21.19
CA TYR A 369 -1.51 -18.05 -22.51
C TYR A 369 -0.27 -17.74 -23.33
N HIS A 370 -0.38 -17.96 -24.64
CA HIS A 370 0.62 -17.59 -25.63
C HIS A 370 -0.07 -17.30 -26.97
N THR A 371 0.29 -16.20 -27.61
CA THR A 371 -0.21 -15.88 -28.95
C THR A 371 0.86 -15.18 -29.79
N ASP A 372 0.82 -15.48 -31.08
CA ASP A 372 1.59 -14.81 -32.13
C ASP A 372 0.73 -13.71 -32.73
N ILE A 373 1.20 -12.47 -32.69
CA ILE A 373 0.50 -11.34 -33.29
C ILE A 373 1.22 -10.95 -34.58
N ALA A 374 0.53 -11.20 -35.70
CA ALA A 374 0.83 -10.51 -36.95
C ALA A 374 0.41 -9.05 -36.76
N PHE A 375 1.36 -8.13 -36.89
CA PHE A 375 1.10 -6.72 -36.65
C PHE A 375 0.15 -6.16 -37.74
N ASP A 376 -1.01 -5.64 -37.32
CA ASP A 376 -1.93 -4.86 -38.17
C ASP A 376 -1.65 -3.36 -37.99
N PRO A 377 -1.07 -2.67 -39.00
CA PRO A 377 -0.79 -1.24 -38.94
C PRO A 377 -2.02 -0.35 -38.75
N LEU A 378 -3.22 -0.87 -39.04
CA LEU A 378 -4.48 -0.14 -38.91
C LEU A 378 -5.14 -0.35 -37.55
N ASN A 379 -4.81 -1.43 -36.83
CA ASN A 379 -5.36 -1.77 -35.51
C ASN A 379 -4.27 -2.38 -34.59
N PRO A 380 -3.43 -1.56 -33.94
CA PRO A 380 -2.32 -2.03 -33.11
C PRO A 380 -2.78 -2.48 -31.72
N THR A 381 -3.84 -3.28 -31.64
CA THR A 381 -4.43 -3.75 -30.39
C THR A 381 -4.41 -5.26 -30.27
N ILE A 382 -4.01 -5.76 -29.10
CA ILE A 382 -4.02 -7.18 -28.77
C ILE A 382 -5.15 -7.43 -27.77
N HIS A 383 -6.05 -8.35 -28.12
CA HIS A 383 -7.08 -8.83 -27.20
C HIS A 383 -6.57 -10.05 -26.44
N ILE A 384 -6.63 -9.98 -25.13
CA ILE A 384 -6.31 -11.07 -24.22
C ILE A 384 -7.62 -11.73 -23.78
N PRO A 385 -7.74 -13.06 -23.85
CA PRO A 385 -8.95 -13.74 -23.40
C PRO A 385 -9.19 -13.55 -21.90
N VAL A 386 -10.42 -13.81 -21.47
CA VAL A 386 -10.76 -13.89 -20.04
C VAL A 386 -9.90 -14.98 -19.39
N LEU A 387 -9.22 -14.63 -18.31
CA LEU A 387 -8.46 -15.56 -17.47
C LEU A 387 -9.27 -15.87 -16.21
N GLN A 388 -8.94 -16.97 -15.54
CA GLN A 388 -9.51 -17.25 -14.22
C GLN A 388 -9.10 -16.15 -13.23
N MET A 389 -9.91 -15.91 -12.20
CA MET A 389 -9.60 -14.92 -11.17
C MET A 389 -8.19 -15.13 -10.60
N GLY A 390 -7.37 -14.09 -10.58
CA GLY A 390 -5.99 -14.21 -10.14
C GLY A 390 -5.05 -13.12 -10.65
N ILE A 391 -3.80 -13.19 -10.19
CA ILE A 391 -2.72 -12.28 -10.61
C ILE A 391 -1.90 -12.98 -11.69
N TYR A 392 -1.65 -12.25 -12.78
CA TYR A 392 -0.83 -12.72 -13.89
C TYR A 392 0.25 -11.72 -14.28
N TRP A 393 1.27 -12.23 -14.95
CA TRP A 393 2.33 -11.45 -15.57
C TRP A 393 2.24 -11.62 -17.07
N ILE A 394 2.05 -10.51 -17.76
CA ILE A 394 2.10 -10.47 -19.22
C ILE A 394 3.48 -10.06 -19.69
N GLU A 395 3.95 -10.72 -20.74
CA GLU A 395 5.22 -10.48 -21.41
C GLU A 395 4.95 -10.34 -22.90
N VAL A 396 5.45 -9.27 -23.49
CA VAL A 396 5.40 -9.02 -24.93
C VAL A 396 6.82 -8.98 -25.43
N CYS A 397 7.14 -9.83 -26.41
CA CYS A 397 8.47 -9.97 -26.99
C CYS A 397 8.43 -9.71 -28.50
N ASP A 398 9.47 -9.10 -29.05
CA ASP A 398 9.71 -9.01 -30.49
C ASP A 398 10.92 -9.87 -30.84
N GLU A 399 10.74 -10.82 -31.77
CA GLU A 399 11.70 -11.79 -32.34
C GLU A 399 12.68 -12.50 -31.36
N LYS A 400 13.38 -11.80 -30.47
CA LYS A 400 14.25 -12.31 -29.39
C LYS A 400 14.28 -11.48 -28.10
N ASP A 401 13.74 -10.27 -28.08
CA ASP A 401 13.85 -9.33 -26.95
C ASP A 401 12.52 -9.14 -26.23
N LEU A 402 12.56 -9.05 -24.90
CA LEU A 402 11.41 -8.61 -24.10
C LEU A 402 11.23 -7.10 -24.34
N VAL A 403 10.04 -6.72 -24.81
CA VAL A 403 9.65 -5.34 -25.16
C VAL A 403 8.73 -4.74 -24.10
N PHE A 404 8.05 -5.58 -23.32
CA PHE A 404 7.16 -5.12 -22.27
C PHE A 404 6.79 -6.24 -21.31
N ARG A 405 6.77 -5.93 -20.01
CA ARG A 405 6.22 -6.80 -18.97
C ARG A 405 5.35 -5.99 -18.03
N SER A 406 4.17 -6.51 -17.69
CA SER A 406 3.26 -5.87 -16.73
C SER A 406 2.53 -6.90 -15.87
N ARG A 407 2.00 -6.43 -14.74
CA ARG A 407 1.10 -7.21 -13.87
C ARG A 407 -0.35 -6.91 -14.26
N ILE A 408 -1.12 -7.96 -14.52
CA ILE A 408 -2.57 -7.86 -14.75
C ILE A 408 -3.34 -8.65 -13.69
N VAL A 409 -4.54 -8.18 -13.35
CA VAL A 409 -5.42 -8.78 -12.35
C VAL A 409 -6.74 -9.17 -13.02
N ALA A 410 -7.02 -10.47 -13.06
CA ALA A 410 -8.29 -11.02 -13.50
C ALA A 410 -9.28 -10.97 -12.33
N ASP A 411 -10.43 -10.32 -12.52
CA ASP A 411 -11.49 -10.15 -11.51
C ASP A 411 -12.82 -10.81 -11.86
#